data_AF-A0A9P8N3H6-F1
#
_entry.id   AF-A0A9P8N3H6-F1
#
_cell.length_a   1.000
_cell.length_b   1.000
_cell.length_c   1.000
_cell.angle_alpha   90.00
_cell.angle_beta   90.00
_cell.angle_gamma   90.00
#
_symmetry.space_group_name_H-M   'P 1'
#
loop_
_entity.id
_entity.type
_entity.pdbx_description
1 polymer ?
#
loop_
_entity_poly.entity_id
_entity_poly.type
_entity_poly.pdbx_seq_one_letter_code
_entity_poly.pdbx_strand_id
1 'polypeptide(L)'
;MRFHGRKSWIRCLAHITSLICEGVLQDLKAGTAKEAKKMLDKWDEENKSNNYTIPGDSSRSGIAKIRLLNLWMLRSGSREQDFKSMPRTHYRKPTYDVDTRWNSAYDMIDQFLELEAEYTEFVDTHPQVKCLLPLSEEIVALINCGRF
;
A
#
# COMPACT_ATOMS: atom_id res chain seq x y z
N MET A 1 1.35 45.19 6.12
CA MET A 1 1.66 43.91 5.45
C MET A 1 0.76 43.82 4.21
N ARG A 2 1.29 43.82 2.98
CA ARG A 2 0.47 43.79 1.75
C ARG A 2 0.34 42.34 1.26
N PHE A 3 -0.89 41.87 1.06
CA PHE A 3 -1.18 40.55 0.48
C PHE A 3 -0.92 40.60 -1.04
N HIS A 4 0.00 39.78 -1.54
CA HIS A 4 0.43 39.70 -2.95
C HIS A 4 -0.17 38.48 -3.67
N GLY A 5 -1.41 38.09 -3.33
CA GLY A 5 -2.09 36.96 -3.95
C GLY A 5 -1.35 35.63 -3.69
N ARG A 6 -1.10 34.83 -4.75
CA ARG A 6 -0.40 33.53 -4.65
C ARG A 6 0.97 33.61 -3.99
N LYS A 7 1.68 34.75 -4.11
CA LYS A 7 3.00 34.96 -3.49
C LYS A 7 2.94 35.19 -1.98
N SER A 8 1.76 35.45 -1.44
CA SER A 8 1.52 35.57 0.01
C SER A 8 0.72 34.38 0.56
N TRP A 9 0.56 33.32 -0.23
CA TRP A 9 -0.20 32.14 0.20
C TRP A 9 0.71 31.22 1.01
N ILE A 10 0.42 31.11 2.31
CA ILE A 10 1.07 30.17 3.21
C ILE A 10 0.42 28.81 3.00
N ARG A 11 1.22 27.79 2.68
CA ARG A 11 0.73 26.41 2.58
C ARG A 11 0.23 25.96 3.94
N CYS A 12 -0.91 25.26 3.99
CA CYS A 12 -1.37 24.71 5.26
C CYS A 12 -0.37 23.67 5.79
N LEU A 13 -0.27 23.56 7.11
CA LEU A 13 0.65 22.62 7.76
C LEU A 13 0.44 21.19 7.24
N ALA A 14 -0.81 20.75 7.10
CA ALA A 14 -1.14 19.44 6.55
C ALA A 14 -0.59 19.21 5.14
N HIS A 15 -0.59 20.24 4.28
CA HIS A 15 -0.02 20.12 2.94
C HIS A 15 1.51 20.07 2.98
N ILE A 16 2.16 20.82 3.88
CA ILE A 16 3.62 20.73 4.08
C ILE A 16 3.99 19.33 4.57
N THR A 17 3.26 18.78 5.54
CA THR A 17 3.47 17.41 6.03
C THR A 17 3.29 16.38 4.91
N SER A 18 2.23 16.50 4.10
CA SER A 18 2.02 15.62 2.94
C SER A 18 3.23 15.63 1.99
N LEU A 19 3.76 16.81 1.66
CA LEU A 19 4.91 16.94 0.77
C LEU A 19 6.20 16.32 1.36
N ILE A 20 6.39 16.45 2.68
CA ILE A 20 7.52 15.81 3.37
C ILE A 20 7.36 14.28 3.31
N CYS A 21 6.18 13.76 3.63
CA CYS A 21 5.89 12.33 3.56
C CYS A 21 6.07 11.79 2.14
N GLU A 22 5.60 12.50 1.12
CA GLU A 22 5.82 12.14 -0.29
C GLU A 22 7.31 12.04 -0.64
N GLY A 23 8.14 13.00 -0.18
CA GLY A 23 9.58 12.94 -0.37
C GLY A 23 10.23 11.72 0.30
N VAL A 24 9.88 11.45 1.55
CA VAL A 24 10.38 10.26 2.28
C VAL A 24 9.97 8.96 1.57
N LEU A 25 8.73 8.87 1.10
CA LEU A 25 8.24 7.69 0.37
C LEU A 25 8.96 7.49 -0.97
N GLN A 26 9.36 8.57 -1.65
CA GLN A 26 10.19 8.49 -2.86
C GLN A 26 11.58 7.93 -2.54
N ASP A 27 12.22 8.40 -1.47
CA ASP A 27 13.53 7.91 -1.03
C ASP A 27 13.50 6.42 -0.62
N LEU A 28 12.39 5.99 0.00
CA LEU A 28 12.12 4.59 0.34
C LEU A 28 11.71 3.73 -0.85
N LYS A 29 11.69 4.29 -2.08
CA LYS A 29 11.25 3.61 -3.30
C LYS A 29 9.88 2.93 -3.12
N ALA A 30 8.99 3.57 -2.35
CA ALA A 30 7.66 3.03 -2.08
C ALA A 30 6.80 2.95 -3.35
N GLY A 31 7.12 3.77 -4.36
CA GLY A 31 6.24 3.97 -5.51
C GLY A 31 4.90 4.58 -5.10
N THR A 32 4.04 4.78 -6.09
CA THR A 32 2.73 5.44 -5.92
C THR A 32 1.56 4.47 -6.10
N ALA A 33 0.38 4.83 -5.59
CA ALA A 33 -0.88 4.12 -5.86
C ALA A 33 -1.17 4.00 -7.37
N LYS A 34 -0.87 5.05 -8.13
CA LYS A 34 -1.05 5.07 -9.58
C LYS A 34 -0.13 4.09 -10.30
N GLU A 35 1.15 4.05 -9.93
CA GLU A 35 2.11 3.09 -10.51
C GLU A 35 1.75 1.65 -10.16
N ALA A 36 1.35 1.39 -8.92
CA ALA A 36 0.91 0.06 -8.49
C ALA A 36 -0.32 -0.43 -9.28
N LYS A 37 -1.32 0.43 -9.48
CA LYS A 37 -2.49 0.13 -10.34
C LYS A 37 -2.06 -0.23 -11.77
N LYS A 38 -1.20 0.59 -12.38
CA LYS A 38 -0.71 0.36 -13.74
C LYS A 38 0.07 -0.95 -13.87
N MET A 39 0.86 -1.33 -12.86
CA MET A 39 1.57 -2.62 -12.84
C MET A 39 0.60 -3.79 -12.82
N LEU A 40 -0.43 -3.72 -11.97
CA LEU A 40 -1.48 -4.76 -11.89
C LEU A 40 -2.30 -4.84 -13.19
N ASP A 41 -2.66 -3.70 -13.78
CA ASP A 41 -3.37 -3.65 -15.07
C ASP A 41 -2.58 -4.35 -16.17
N LYS A 42 -1.28 -4.04 -16.26
CA LYS A 42 -0.38 -4.65 -17.23
C LYS A 42 -0.29 -6.17 -17.04
N TRP A 43 -0.16 -6.65 -15.81
CA TRP A 43 -0.08 -8.08 -15.57
C TRP A 43 -1.41 -8.80 -15.86
N ASP A 44 -2.56 -8.18 -15.58
CA ASP A 44 -3.87 -8.73 -15.94
C ASP A 44 -4.02 -8.83 -17.48
N GLU A 45 -3.59 -7.81 -18.22
CA GLU A 45 -3.58 -7.78 -19.69
C GLU A 45 -2.69 -8.88 -20.30
N GLU A 46 -1.48 -9.05 -19.76
CA GLU A 46 -0.49 -10.02 -20.24
C GLU A 46 -0.94 -11.47 -20.02
N ASN A 47 -1.65 -11.75 -18.91
CA ASN A 47 -1.96 -13.12 -18.50
C ASN A 47 -3.39 -13.57 -18.84
N LYS A 48 -4.24 -12.68 -19.38
CA LYS A 48 -5.64 -12.93 -19.81
C LYS A 48 -6.54 -13.58 -18.74
N SER A 49 -6.07 -13.72 -17.53
CA SER A 49 -6.74 -14.32 -16.39
C SER A 49 -6.16 -13.72 -15.12
N ASN A 50 -6.96 -13.69 -14.07
CA ASN A 50 -6.56 -13.23 -12.75
C ASN A 50 -5.72 -14.27 -11.96
N ASN A 51 -5.21 -15.29 -12.65
CA ASN A 51 -4.51 -16.44 -12.06
C ASN A 51 -3.06 -16.54 -12.57
N TYR A 52 -2.31 -15.45 -12.44
CA TYR A 52 -0.87 -15.41 -12.73
C TYR A 52 -0.08 -15.18 -11.45
N THR A 53 1.14 -15.71 -11.45
CA THR A 53 2.12 -15.43 -10.39
C THR A 53 2.73 -14.06 -10.64
N ILE A 54 2.66 -13.19 -9.63
CA ILE A 54 3.30 -11.88 -9.69
C ILE A 54 4.82 -12.09 -9.71
N PRO A 55 5.56 -11.48 -10.65
CA PRO A 55 7.01 -11.62 -10.68
C PRO A 55 7.62 -10.99 -9.43
N GLY A 56 8.45 -11.77 -8.74
CA GLY A 56 9.25 -11.31 -7.63
C GLY A 56 10.24 -10.24 -8.08
N ASP A 57 10.30 -9.14 -7.33
CA ASP A 57 11.20 -8.02 -7.60
C ASP A 57 11.78 -7.57 -6.26
N SER A 58 13.04 -7.93 -6.04
CA SER A 58 13.78 -7.62 -4.81
C SER A 58 14.08 -6.12 -4.67
N SER A 59 13.80 -5.30 -5.69
CA SER A 59 13.97 -3.85 -5.59
C SER A 59 12.76 -3.13 -4.97
N ARG A 60 11.61 -3.81 -4.83
CA ARG A 60 10.41 -3.25 -4.21
C ARG A 60 10.56 -3.19 -2.71
N SER A 61 10.34 -2.02 -2.11
CA SER A 61 10.28 -1.88 -0.66
C SER A 61 9.03 -2.53 -0.08
N GLY A 62 9.04 -2.81 1.23
CA GLY A 62 7.90 -3.33 1.97
C GLY A 62 6.60 -2.52 1.76
N ILE A 63 6.71 -1.18 1.69
CA ILE A 63 5.54 -0.31 1.43
C ILE A 63 4.96 -0.56 0.03
N ALA A 64 5.82 -0.69 -0.99
CA ALA A 64 5.39 -0.99 -2.35
C ALA A 64 4.70 -2.35 -2.43
N LYS A 65 5.23 -3.34 -1.72
CA LYS A 65 4.69 -4.70 -1.63
C LYS A 65 3.28 -4.71 -0.99
N ILE A 66 3.11 -4.09 0.17
CA ILE A 66 1.80 -3.96 0.85
C ILE A 66 0.79 -3.25 -0.06
N ARG A 67 1.21 -2.15 -0.71
CA ARG A 67 0.33 -1.41 -1.62
C ARG A 67 -0.16 -2.27 -2.79
N LEU A 68 0.73 -3.03 -3.42
CA LEU A 68 0.38 -3.95 -4.49
C LEU A 68 -0.55 -5.07 -3.99
N LEU A 69 -0.26 -5.64 -2.82
CA LEU A 69 -1.06 -6.71 -2.22
C LEU A 69 -2.49 -6.23 -1.95
N ASN A 70 -2.65 -5.06 -1.35
CA ASN A 70 -3.96 -4.49 -1.01
C ASN A 70 -4.78 -4.18 -2.26
N LEU A 71 -4.14 -3.57 -3.27
CA LEU A 71 -4.79 -3.31 -4.54
C LEU A 71 -5.17 -4.61 -5.26
N TRP A 72 -4.31 -5.64 -5.22
CA TRP A 72 -4.58 -6.93 -5.86
C TRP A 72 -5.78 -7.66 -5.23
N MET A 73 -5.91 -7.60 -3.89
CA MET A 73 -7.08 -8.12 -3.17
C MET A 73 -8.36 -7.39 -3.59
N LEU A 74 -8.32 -6.06 -3.65
CA LEU A 74 -9.47 -5.21 -3.98
C LEU A 74 -9.92 -5.31 -5.45
N ARG A 75 -9.11 -5.88 -6.35
CA ARG A 75 -9.46 -6.07 -7.77
C ARG A 75 -10.44 -7.21 -8.01
N SER A 76 -10.64 -8.13 -7.07
CA SER A 76 -11.60 -9.24 -7.20
C SER A 76 -12.52 -9.31 -6.00
N GLY A 77 -13.83 -9.38 -6.26
CA GLY A 77 -14.82 -9.59 -5.21
C GLY A 77 -14.57 -10.88 -4.42
N SER A 78 -14.10 -11.96 -5.06
CA SER A 78 -13.76 -13.21 -4.35
C SER A 78 -12.63 -13.02 -3.35
N ARG A 79 -11.51 -12.41 -3.78
CA ARG A 79 -10.34 -12.15 -2.94
C ARG A 79 -10.67 -11.22 -1.78
N GLU A 80 -11.51 -10.21 -2.04
CA GLU A 80 -12.02 -9.34 -0.97
C GLU A 80 -12.83 -10.12 0.06
N GLN A 81 -13.65 -11.09 -0.37
CA GLN A 81 -14.42 -11.95 0.55
C GLN A 81 -13.52 -12.91 1.31
N ASP A 82 -12.51 -13.50 0.66
CA ASP A 82 -11.53 -14.37 1.30
C ASP A 82 -10.83 -13.63 2.44
N PHE A 83 -10.35 -12.40 2.19
CA PHE A 83 -9.78 -11.56 3.24
C PHE A 83 -10.79 -11.27 4.35
N LYS A 84 -12.04 -10.90 4.03
CA LYS A 84 -13.10 -10.64 5.02
C LYS A 84 -13.51 -11.84 5.86
N SER A 85 -13.23 -13.05 5.40
CA SER A 85 -13.59 -14.28 6.11
C SER A 85 -12.65 -14.60 7.27
N MET A 86 -11.51 -13.91 7.38
CA MET A 86 -10.52 -14.16 8.42
C MET A 86 -10.94 -13.60 9.78
N PRO A 87 -10.38 -14.12 10.89
CA PRO A 87 -10.90 -13.85 12.23
C PRO A 87 -10.98 -12.36 12.61
N ARG A 88 -9.96 -11.56 12.26
CA ARG A 88 -9.87 -10.13 12.67
C ARG A 88 -10.24 -9.14 11.57
N THR A 89 -10.56 -9.63 10.38
CA THR A 89 -10.92 -8.84 9.20
C THR A 89 -12.40 -8.97 8.85
N HIS A 90 -13.20 -9.59 9.73
CA HIS A 90 -14.64 -9.74 9.53
C HIS A 90 -15.29 -8.38 9.20
N TYR A 91 -15.85 -8.28 8.00
CA TYR A 91 -16.41 -7.05 7.39
C TYR A 91 -15.42 -5.91 7.08
N ARG A 92 -14.11 -6.05 7.38
CA ARG A 92 -13.07 -5.06 7.04
C ARG A 92 -12.56 -5.30 5.61
N LYS A 93 -12.26 -4.22 4.90
CA LYS A 93 -11.56 -4.28 3.61
C LYS A 93 -10.07 -3.92 3.81
N PRO A 94 -9.18 -4.41 2.95
CA PRO A 94 -7.83 -3.87 2.86
C PRO A 94 -7.87 -2.35 2.65
N THR A 95 -7.16 -1.61 3.50
CA THR A 95 -6.94 -0.18 3.33
C THR A 95 -5.98 0.02 2.17
N TYR A 96 -6.21 1.00 1.30
CA TYR A 96 -5.28 1.30 0.22
C TYR A 96 -4.96 2.79 0.17
N ASP A 97 -3.75 3.07 -0.26
CA ASP A 97 -3.22 4.41 -0.44
C ASP A 97 -3.99 5.18 -1.54
N VAL A 98 -4.38 6.42 -1.24
CA VAL A 98 -5.09 7.32 -2.15
C VAL A 98 -4.44 8.70 -2.14
N ASP A 99 -4.07 9.17 -3.34
CA ASP A 99 -3.35 10.44 -3.54
C ASP A 99 -4.08 11.67 -2.96
N THR A 100 -5.39 11.59 -2.73
CA THR A 100 -6.20 12.70 -2.20
C THR A 100 -6.25 12.78 -0.68
N ARG A 101 -5.74 11.78 0.05
CA ARG A 101 -5.73 11.74 1.53
C ARG A 101 -4.30 11.60 2.04
N TRP A 102 -3.85 12.64 2.73
CA TRP A 102 -2.47 12.81 3.21
C TRP A 102 -1.98 11.71 4.18
N ASN A 103 -2.88 10.98 4.83
CA ASN A 103 -2.55 9.93 5.80
C ASN A 103 -2.85 8.50 5.29
N SER A 104 -3.31 8.33 4.05
CA SER A 104 -3.79 7.01 3.58
C SER A 104 -2.68 5.95 3.47
N ALA A 105 -1.45 6.36 3.11
CA ALA A 105 -0.28 5.48 3.15
C ALA A 105 0.04 5.00 4.58
N TYR A 106 -0.12 5.88 5.58
CA TYR A 106 0.04 5.52 6.99
C TYR A 106 -1.04 4.51 7.41
N ASP A 107 -2.32 4.80 7.14
CA ASP A 107 -3.44 3.93 7.50
C ASP A 107 -3.31 2.53 6.85
N MET A 108 -2.73 2.45 5.65
CA MET A 108 -2.43 1.20 4.96
C MET A 108 -1.35 0.38 5.68
N ILE A 109 -0.25 1.03 6.09
CA ILE A 109 0.85 0.37 6.81
C ILE A 109 0.38 -0.07 8.20
N ASP A 110 -0.33 0.81 8.91
CA ASP A 110 -0.86 0.54 10.25
C ASP A 110 -1.80 -0.67 10.25
N GLN A 111 -2.74 -0.75 9.30
CA GLN A 111 -3.60 -1.92 9.17
C GLN A 111 -2.81 -3.20 8.85
N PHE A 112 -1.78 -3.12 7.99
CA PHE A 112 -0.94 -4.28 7.69
C PHE A 112 -0.23 -4.79 8.94
N LEU A 113 0.37 -3.90 9.74
CA LEU A 113 1.04 -4.26 10.99
C LEU A 113 0.04 -4.79 12.03
N GLU A 114 -1.15 -4.21 12.12
CA GLU A 114 -2.22 -4.66 13.01
C GLU A 114 -2.66 -6.10 12.68
N LEU A 115 -2.66 -6.48 11.40
CA LEU A 115 -3.25 -7.70 10.85
C LEU A 115 -2.22 -8.61 10.15
N GLU A 116 -0.94 -8.53 10.55
CA GLU A 116 0.16 -9.24 9.89
C GLU A 116 -0.12 -10.75 9.73
N ALA A 117 -0.73 -11.36 10.75
CA ALA A 117 -1.12 -12.76 10.74
C ALA A 117 -2.15 -13.08 9.66
N GLU A 118 -3.20 -12.27 9.54
CA GLU A 118 -4.24 -12.42 8.50
C GLU A 118 -3.67 -12.19 7.10
N TYR A 119 -2.77 -11.22 6.93
CA TYR A 119 -2.06 -11.01 5.66
C TYR A 119 -1.21 -12.22 5.27
N THR A 120 -0.53 -12.83 6.25
CA THR A 120 0.28 -14.03 6.03
C THR A 120 -0.59 -15.22 5.63
N GLU A 121 -1.68 -15.48 6.38
CA GLU A 121 -2.64 -16.54 6.06
C GLU A 121 -3.31 -16.33 4.69
N PHE A 122 -3.64 -15.08 4.35
CA PHE A 122 -4.19 -14.73 3.04
C PHE A 122 -3.23 -15.10 1.91
N VAL A 123 -1.95 -14.77 2.07
CA VAL A 123 -0.94 -15.06 1.07
C VAL A 123 -0.69 -16.57 0.95
N ASP A 124 -0.79 -17.34 2.04
CA ASP A 124 -0.64 -18.80 1.99
C ASP A 124 -1.78 -19.47 1.20
N THR A 125 -2.99 -18.90 1.22
CA THR A 125 -4.11 -19.34 0.37
C THR A 125 -4.04 -18.81 -1.07
N HIS A 126 -3.22 -17.79 -1.33
CA HIS A 126 -3.01 -17.14 -2.62
C HIS A 126 -1.52 -17.09 -2.99
N PRO A 127 -0.87 -18.24 -3.24
CA PRO A 127 0.60 -18.31 -3.42
C PRO A 127 1.11 -17.46 -4.58
N GLN A 128 0.27 -17.11 -5.56
CA GLN A 128 0.59 -16.24 -6.68
C GLN A 128 1.01 -14.82 -6.29
N VAL A 129 0.67 -14.35 -5.07
CA VAL A 129 1.08 -13.05 -4.55
C VAL A 129 2.11 -13.15 -3.43
N LYS A 130 2.71 -14.33 -3.21
CA LYS A 130 3.65 -14.55 -2.10
C LYS A 130 4.85 -13.63 -2.09
N CYS A 131 5.33 -13.21 -3.27
CA CYS A 131 6.42 -12.25 -3.38
C CYS A 131 6.08 -10.83 -2.89
N LEU A 132 4.79 -10.54 -2.63
CA LEU A 132 4.31 -9.27 -2.10
C LEU A 132 4.13 -9.27 -0.58
N LEU A 133 4.38 -10.39 0.11
CA LEU A 133 4.48 -10.37 1.57
C LEU A 133 5.84 -9.77 1.95
N PRO A 134 5.89 -8.68 2.75
CA PRO A 134 7.16 -8.12 3.22
C PRO A 134 7.99 -9.15 4.00
N LEU A 135 9.30 -9.09 3.84
CA LEU A 135 10.26 -9.88 4.62
C LEU A 135 10.32 -9.37 6.06
N SER A 136 10.72 -10.22 7.01
CA SER A 136 10.80 -9.84 8.42
C SER A 136 11.62 -8.57 8.69
N GLU A 137 12.72 -8.38 7.95
CA GLU A 137 13.54 -7.15 8.01
C GLU A 137 12.79 -5.90 7.55
N GLU A 138 11.93 -6.03 6.53
CA GLU A 138 11.08 -4.94 6.05
C GLU A 138 9.96 -4.65 7.05
N ILE A 139 9.36 -5.68 7.67
CA ILE A 139 8.35 -5.52 8.72
C ILE A 139 8.94 -4.78 9.93
N VAL A 140 10.14 -5.15 10.37
CA VAL A 140 10.85 -4.44 11.46
C VAL A 140 11.11 -2.99 11.08
N ALA A 141 11.51 -2.70 9.84
CA ALA A 141 11.69 -1.33 9.37
C ALA A 141 10.37 -0.53 9.41
N LEU A 142 9.24 -1.14 9.01
CA LEU A 142 7.92 -0.52 9.06
C LEU A 142 7.44 -0.22 10.48
N ILE A 143 7.67 -1.14 11.43
CA ILE A 143 7.36 -0.92 12.85
C ILE A 143 8.12 0.30 13.39
N ASN A 144 9.39 0.44 13.01
CA ASN A 144 10.21 1.58 13.44
C ASN A 144 9.75 2.90 12.82
N CYS A 145 9.13 2.88 11.63
CA CYS A 145 8.51 4.06 11.03
C CYS A 145 7.22 4.50 11.74
N GLY A 146 6.49 3.59 12.40
CA GLY A 146 5.23 3.88 13.07
C GLY A 146 5.35 4.40 14.51
N ARG A 147 6.57 4.46 15.08
CA ARG A 147 6.82 4.90 16.47
C ARG A 147 7.37 6.33 16.51
N PHE A 148 6.57 7.31 16.12
CA PHE A 148 6.86 8.74 16.33
C PHE A 148 5.76 9.41 17.17
#